data_AF-A0A412IXQ9-F1
#
_entry.id   AF-A0A412IXQ9-F1
#
_cell.length_a   1.000
_cell.length_b   1.000
_cell.length_c   1.000
_cell.angle_alpha   90.00
_cell.angle_beta   90.00
_cell.angle_gamma   90.00
#
_symmetry.space_group_name_H-M   'P 1'
#
loop_
_entity.id
_entity.type
_entity.pdbx_description
1 polymer ?
#
loop_
_entity_poly.entity_id
_entity_poly.type
_entity_poly.pdbx_seq_one_letter_code
_entity_poly.pdbx_strand_id
1 'polypeptide(L)'
;MDKQKIENKFIYFISLLGMVMILVLIAYFFFLRNVEVDIMDNAQYTYVGENGNASVVVSAKQGELNQRMQDFLNSVKYEVSPSSDLSNGDTIHVTATYDEALANQYHYKPKSIEADVIVEGLANRYLALQDIPKTLIQDGRNAALDYVKENQDAIYKLDGKEEKTPSLDKMKIVYSAYLKSNQKKNSDRFVYIVQMTYDSEVLYYMVCIPNINDSNEIDTHNIYGEKAYLTQDELDGKDFNGYVDRVYSSKYQIEQKK
;
A
#
# COMPACT_ATOMS: atom_id res chain seq x y z
N MET A 1 -82.64 6.74 14.47
CA MET A 1 -81.27 6.31 14.07
C MET A 1 -81.01 4.98 14.76
N ASP A 2 -80.84 3.89 14.01
CA ASP A 2 -80.75 2.52 14.54
C ASP A 2 -79.59 2.35 15.51
N LYS A 3 -79.91 2.02 16.77
CA LYS A 3 -78.94 1.81 17.85
C LYS A 3 -77.84 0.80 17.46
N GLN A 4 -78.22 -0.24 16.72
CA GLN A 4 -77.33 -1.29 16.22
C GLN A 4 -76.31 -0.78 15.18
N LYS A 5 -76.69 0.20 14.33
CA LYS A 5 -75.75 0.85 13.38
C LYS A 5 -74.75 1.76 14.10
N ILE A 6 -75.15 2.35 15.23
CA ILE A 6 -74.28 3.19 16.04
C ILE A 6 -73.26 2.32 16.80
N GLU A 7 -73.70 1.20 17.39
CA GLU A 7 -72.83 0.24 18.08
C GLU A 7 -71.78 -0.40 17.15
N ASN A 8 -72.18 -0.83 15.95
CA ASN A 8 -71.23 -1.39 14.97
C ASN A 8 -70.19 -0.36 14.48
N LYS A 9 -70.60 0.91 14.30
CA LYS A 9 -69.66 2.00 13.97
C LYS A 9 -68.70 2.28 15.12
N PHE A 10 -69.18 2.23 16.36
CA PHE A 10 -68.36 2.44 17.54
C PHE A 10 -67.30 1.33 17.71
N ILE A 11 -67.69 0.06 17.51
CA ILE A 11 -66.77 -1.08 17.51
C ILE A 11 -65.71 -0.94 16.40
N TYR A 12 -66.11 -0.53 15.19
CA TYR A 12 -65.18 -0.27 14.08
C TYR A 12 -64.17 0.84 14.39
N PHE A 13 -64.62 1.95 15.00
CA PHE A 13 -63.71 3.04 15.38
C PHE A 13 -62.74 2.63 16.49
N ILE A 14 -63.19 1.86 17.49
CA ILE A 14 -62.32 1.33 18.55
C ILE A 14 -61.29 0.36 17.98
N SER A 15 -61.68 -0.54 17.08
CA SER A 15 -60.75 -1.49 16.47
C SER A 15 -59.74 -0.80 15.56
N LEU A 16 -60.16 0.22 14.80
CA LEU A 16 -59.25 1.05 14.00
C LEU A 16 -58.26 1.82 14.87
N LEU A 17 -58.72 2.43 15.96
CA LEU A 17 -57.87 3.15 16.91
C LEU A 17 -56.86 2.21 17.59
N GLY A 18 -57.31 1.00 17.95
CA GLY A 18 -56.46 -0.05 18.48
C GLY A 18 -55.38 -0.50 17.49
N MET A 19 -55.73 -0.69 16.21
CA MET A 19 -54.77 -1.03 15.16
C MET A 19 -53.71 0.07 14.97
N VAL A 20 -54.14 1.35 14.93
CA VAL A 20 -53.22 2.49 14.80
C VAL A 20 -52.29 2.57 16.02
N MET A 21 -52.80 2.39 17.24
CA MET A 21 -51.95 2.36 18.45
C MET A 21 -50.93 1.22 18.40
N ILE A 22 -51.33 0.02 17.97
CA ILE A 22 -50.40 -1.12 17.84
C ILE A 22 -49.31 -0.80 16.82
N LEU A 23 -49.64 -0.21 15.67
CA LEU A 23 -48.65 0.18 14.67
C LEU A 23 -47.67 1.25 15.19
N VAL A 24 -48.16 2.23 15.95
CA VAL A 24 -47.31 3.25 16.60
C VAL A 24 -46.40 2.61 17.64
N LEU A 25 -46.89 1.68 18.46
CA LEU A 25 -46.09 0.97 19.45
C LEU A 25 -45.03 0.07 18.80
N ILE A 26 -45.38 -0.62 17.70
CA ILE A 26 -44.43 -1.42 16.92
C ILE A 26 -43.35 -0.53 16.30
N ALA A 27 -43.75 0.58 15.67
CA ALA A 27 -42.80 1.55 15.11
C ALA A 27 -41.89 2.14 16.19
N TYR A 28 -42.43 2.49 17.35
CA TYR A 28 -41.69 2.97 18.50
C TYR A 28 -40.70 1.92 19.03
N PHE A 29 -41.14 0.66 19.15
CA PHE A 29 -40.29 -0.45 19.58
C PHE A 29 -39.14 -0.71 18.59
N PHE A 30 -39.43 -0.67 17.28
CA PHE A 30 -38.39 -0.78 16.24
C PHE A 30 -37.46 0.44 16.21
N PHE A 31 -37.97 1.63 16.51
CA PHE A 31 -37.18 2.87 16.57
C PHE A 31 -36.23 2.89 17.77
N LEU A 32 -36.64 2.34 18.92
CA LEU A 32 -35.78 2.21 20.10
C LEU A 32 -34.83 1.01 20.05
N ARG A 33 -34.93 0.15 19.04
CA ARG A 33 -34.08 -1.03 18.94
C ARG A 33 -32.70 -0.62 18.45
N ASN A 34 -31.71 -0.71 19.33
CA ASN A 34 -30.32 -0.53 18.94
C ASN A 34 -29.87 -1.60 17.94
N VAL A 35 -29.09 -1.19 16.95
CA VAL A 35 -28.42 -2.06 16.00
C VAL A 35 -27.01 -2.30 16.50
N GLU A 36 -26.64 -3.58 16.70
CA GLU A 36 -25.28 -3.93 17.07
C GLU A 36 -24.36 -3.74 15.88
N VAL A 37 -23.25 -3.03 16.09
CA VAL A 37 -22.23 -2.77 15.08
C VAL A 37 -20.91 -3.28 15.61
N ASP A 38 -20.31 -4.23 14.90
CA ASP A 38 -18.95 -4.66 15.19
C ASP A 38 -17.97 -3.73 14.47
N ILE A 39 -17.27 -2.89 15.23
CA ILE A 39 -16.32 -1.92 14.68
C ILE A 39 -15.08 -2.65 14.15
N MET A 40 -14.63 -3.69 14.84
CA MET A 40 -13.44 -4.44 14.45
C MET A 40 -13.66 -5.32 13.21
N ASP A 41 -14.86 -5.86 13.00
CA ASP A 41 -15.21 -6.53 11.74
C ASP A 41 -15.13 -5.59 10.53
N ASN A 42 -15.28 -4.29 10.76
CA ASN A 42 -15.17 -3.24 9.74
C ASN A 42 -13.79 -2.59 9.69
N ALA A 43 -12.80 -3.09 10.44
CA ALA A 43 -11.42 -2.66 10.32
C ALA A 43 -10.76 -3.28 9.08
N GLN A 44 -9.95 -2.48 8.39
CA GLN A 44 -9.10 -2.86 7.26
C GLN A 44 -7.65 -2.58 7.63
N TYR A 45 -6.82 -3.61 7.53
CA TYR A 45 -5.40 -3.57 7.87
C TYR A 45 -4.59 -3.42 6.59
N THR A 46 -3.85 -2.33 6.46
CA THR A 46 -2.93 -2.10 5.34
C THR A 46 -1.51 -2.19 5.84
N TYR A 47 -0.79 -3.22 5.40
CA TYR A 47 0.63 -3.41 5.73
C TYR A 47 1.51 -2.81 4.64
N VAL A 48 2.59 -2.15 5.05
CA VAL A 48 3.62 -1.60 4.16
C VAL A 48 4.98 -2.02 4.67
N GLY A 49 5.81 -2.58 3.79
CA GLY A 49 7.16 -3.04 4.10
C GLY A 49 7.29 -4.56 4.08
N GLU A 50 8.33 -5.05 4.75
CA GLU A 50 8.76 -6.45 4.71
C GLU A 50 8.77 -7.04 6.11
N ASN A 51 8.80 -8.37 6.20
CA ASN A 51 8.92 -9.09 7.46
C ASN A 51 10.13 -8.58 8.28
N GLY A 52 9.87 -8.06 9.49
CA GLY A 52 10.88 -7.49 10.39
C GLY A 52 11.11 -5.98 10.24
N ASN A 53 10.39 -5.31 9.35
CA ASN A 53 10.40 -3.85 9.16
C ASN A 53 9.06 -3.35 8.54
N ALA A 54 7.96 -4.06 8.77
CA ALA A 54 6.66 -3.63 8.25
C ALA A 54 6.00 -2.64 9.20
N SER A 55 5.11 -1.82 8.65
CA SER A 55 4.23 -0.95 9.40
C SER A 55 2.78 -1.22 9.01
N VAL A 56 1.86 -0.98 9.94
CA VAL A 56 0.42 -1.19 9.71
C VAL A 56 -0.35 0.10 9.90
N VAL A 57 -1.29 0.34 9.01
CA VAL A 57 -2.31 1.38 9.16
C VAL A 57 -3.67 0.70 9.14
N VAL A 58 -4.50 1.03 10.12
CA VAL A 58 -5.86 0.50 10.23
C VAL A 58 -6.86 1.60 9.92
N SER A 59 -7.77 1.31 8.99
CA SER A 59 -8.85 2.22 8.59
C SER A 59 -10.18 1.47 8.57
N ALA A 60 -11.30 2.21 8.60
CA ALA A 60 -12.59 1.58 8.37
C ALA A 60 -12.71 1.13 6.90
N LYS A 61 -13.35 -0.02 6.67
CA LYS A 61 -13.71 -0.50 5.33
C LYS A 61 -14.59 0.52 4.63
N GLN A 62 -14.23 0.88 3.40
CA GLN A 62 -15.07 1.67 2.52
C GLN A 62 -15.78 0.77 1.51
N GLY A 63 -17.06 1.04 1.22
CA GLY A 63 -17.86 0.21 0.31
C GLY A 63 -19.34 0.59 0.30
N GLU A 64 -20.19 -0.29 -0.28
CA GLU A 64 -21.65 -0.12 -0.38
C GLU A 64 -22.37 -0.29 0.98
N LEU A 65 -21.99 0.53 1.94
CA LEU A 65 -22.68 0.69 3.20
C LEU A 65 -23.76 1.77 3.05
N ASN A 66 -24.80 1.70 3.87
CA ASN A 66 -25.76 2.80 3.93
C ASN A 66 -25.07 4.07 4.47
N GLN A 67 -25.56 5.25 4.07
CA GLN A 67 -24.95 6.54 4.42
C GLN A 67 -24.71 6.69 5.93
N ARG A 68 -25.66 6.25 6.77
CA ARG A 68 -25.55 6.37 8.23
C ARG A 68 -24.41 5.52 8.81
N MET A 69 -24.21 4.31 8.29
CA MET A 69 -23.13 3.43 8.67
C MET A 69 -21.78 3.99 8.20
N GLN A 70 -21.73 4.54 6.98
CA GLN A 70 -20.52 5.22 6.49
C GLN A 70 -20.17 6.42 7.36
N ASP A 71 -21.14 7.28 7.67
CA ASP A 71 -20.94 8.45 8.53
C ASP A 71 -20.43 8.04 9.92
N PHE A 72 -21.00 6.98 10.50
CA PHE A 72 -20.53 6.42 11.77
C PHE A 72 -19.11 5.85 11.68
N LEU A 73 -18.83 4.98 10.70
CA LEU A 73 -17.50 4.36 10.55
C LEU A 73 -16.41 5.37 10.20
N ASN A 74 -16.73 6.45 9.49
CA ASN A 74 -15.80 7.55 9.23
C ASN A 74 -15.42 8.33 10.50
N SER A 75 -16.26 8.29 11.54
CA SER A 75 -15.94 8.86 12.85
C SER A 75 -14.98 7.99 13.67
N VAL A 76 -14.83 6.71 13.29
CA VAL A 76 -14.00 5.76 14.02
C VAL A 76 -12.52 6.04 13.76
N LYS A 77 -11.74 6.16 14.83
CA LYS A 77 -10.29 6.26 14.78
C LYS A 77 -9.68 5.00 15.39
N TYR A 78 -8.76 4.40 14.66
CA TYR A 78 -8.03 3.22 15.10
C TYR A 78 -6.63 3.62 15.59
N GLU A 79 -6.28 3.13 16.76
CA GLU A 79 -4.93 3.18 17.31
C GLU A 79 -4.37 1.76 17.35
N VAL A 80 -3.09 1.61 17.01
CA VAL A 80 -2.45 0.29 16.89
C VAL A 80 -1.11 0.30 17.63
N SER A 81 -0.84 -0.75 18.40
CA SER A 81 0.42 -0.92 19.11
C SER A 81 0.89 -2.38 19.11
N PRO A 82 2.13 -2.68 18.67
CA PRO A 82 3.03 -1.81 17.92
C PRO A 82 2.52 -1.54 16.49
N SER A 83 2.89 -0.41 15.90
CA SER A 83 2.48 -0.04 14.52
C SER A 83 3.61 -0.12 13.49
N SER A 84 4.85 -0.38 13.92
CA SER A 84 6.05 -0.45 13.08
C SER A 84 6.99 -1.56 13.54
N ASP A 85 8.02 -1.84 12.72
CA ASP A 85 9.00 -2.91 12.95
C ASP A 85 8.35 -4.31 13.07
N LEU A 86 7.21 -4.51 12.40
CA LEU A 86 6.39 -5.71 12.48
C LEU A 86 6.98 -6.88 11.69
N SER A 87 6.77 -8.08 12.24
CA SER A 87 7.15 -9.38 11.66
C SER A 87 5.94 -10.32 11.58
N ASN A 88 6.01 -11.31 10.69
CA ASN A 88 5.04 -12.40 10.67
C ASN A 88 5.05 -13.14 12.01
N GLY A 89 3.87 -13.30 12.62
CA GLY A 89 3.69 -13.90 13.95
C GLY A 89 3.64 -12.89 15.10
N ASP A 90 3.95 -11.61 14.86
CA ASP A 90 3.76 -10.57 15.88
C ASP A 90 2.26 -10.36 16.15
N THR A 91 1.93 -10.03 17.40
CA THR A 91 0.57 -9.66 17.80
C THR A 91 0.47 -8.15 17.93
N ILE A 92 -0.43 -7.53 17.16
CA ILE A 92 -0.77 -6.13 17.27
C ILE A 92 -2.06 -5.97 18.07
N HIS A 93 -2.09 -4.99 18.97
CA HIS A 93 -3.29 -4.58 19.68
C HIS A 93 -3.91 -3.38 18.98
N VAL A 94 -5.18 -3.50 18.59
CA VAL A 94 -5.94 -2.44 17.94
C VAL A 94 -7.05 -1.97 18.84
N THR A 95 -7.12 -0.66 19.06
CA THR A 95 -8.18 0.01 19.81
C THR A 95 -8.90 0.97 18.89
N ALA A 96 -10.23 0.93 18.90
CA ALA A 96 -11.09 1.83 18.13
C ALA A 96 -11.79 2.82 19.07
N THR A 97 -11.70 4.10 18.74
CA THR A 97 -12.49 5.16 19.37
C THR A 97 -13.53 5.66 18.38
N TYR A 98 -14.73 5.98 18.84
CA TYR A 98 -15.86 6.36 18.00
C TYR A 98 -16.61 7.55 18.59
N ASP A 99 -17.44 8.20 17.77
CA ASP A 99 -18.31 9.29 18.25
C ASP A 99 -19.58 8.72 18.91
N GLU A 100 -19.65 8.81 20.24
CA GLU A 100 -20.81 8.36 21.01
C GLU A 100 -22.10 9.13 20.67
N ALA A 101 -22.01 10.40 20.28
CA ALA A 101 -23.19 11.17 19.91
C ALA A 101 -23.78 10.65 18.59
N LEU A 102 -22.93 10.33 17.62
CA LEU A 102 -23.36 9.69 16.36
C LEU A 102 -23.89 8.27 16.59
N ALA A 103 -23.23 7.49 17.45
CA ALA A 103 -23.71 6.16 17.83
C ALA A 103 -25.12 6.23 18.42
N ASN A 104 -25.35 7.16 19.37
CA ASN A 104 -26.65 7.37 19.99
C ASN A 104 -27.69 7.90 18.98
N GLN A 105 -27.31 8.83 18.10
CA GLN A 105 -28.19 9.39 17.07
C GLN A 105 -28.67 8.33 16.08
N TYR A 106 -27.81 7.37 15.73
CA TYR A 106 -28.15 6.28 14.82
C TYR A 106 -28.59 4.99 15.50
N HIS A 107 -28.70 5.00 16.83
CA HIS A 107 -29.02 3.82 17.64
C HIS A 107 -28.05 2.66 17.40
N TYR A 108 -26.77 2.96 17.16
CA TYR A 108 -25.72 1.97 17.04
C TYR A 108 -25.14 1.64 18.41
N LYS A 109 -25.01 0.33 18.68
CA LYS A 109 -24.34 -0.18 19.86
C LYS A 109 -23.06 -0.90 19.43
N PRO A 110 -21.89 -0.26 19.60
CA PRO A 110 -20.60 -0.90 19.34
C PRO A 110 -20.42 -2.15 20.20
N LYS A 111 -20.00 -3.25 19.56
CA LYS A 111 -19.77 -4.54 20.22
C LYS A 111 -18.31 -4.76 20.57
N SER A 112 -17.42 -4.61 19.59
CA SER A 112 -15.99 -4.88 19.70
C SER A 112 -15.23 -3.60 19.37
N ILE A 113 -14.52 -3.06 20.36
CA ILE A 113 -13.72 -1.82 20.24
C ILE A 113 -12.22 -2.08 20.41
N GLU A 114 -11.84 -3.32 20.75
CA GLU A 114 -10.47 -3.77 20.91
C GLU A 114 -10.33 -5.15 20.28
N ALA A 115 -9.19 -5.41 19.63
CA ALA A 115 -8.85 -6.71 19.08
C ALA A 115 -7.34 -6.92 19.05
N ASP A 116 -6.91 -8.15 19.34
CA ASP A 116 -5.55 -8.61 19.09
C ASP A 116 -5.53 -9.34 17.75
N VAL A 117 -4.61 -8.95 16.87
CA VAL A 117 -4.48 -9.50 15.52
C VAL A 117 -3.05 -9.99 15.31
N ILE A 118 -2.92 -11.20 14.76
CA ILE A 118 -1.63 -11.77 14.38
C ILE A 118 -1.27 -11.25 12.99
N VAL A 119 -0.05 -10.72 12.85
CA VAL A 119 0.49 -10.24 11.59
C VAL A 119 0.91 -11.42 10.73
N GLU A 120 0.40 -11.49 9.51
CA GLU A 120 0.69 -12.57 8.56
C GLU A 120 0.82 -12.01 7.13
N GLY A 121 1.51 -12.76 6.27
CA GLY A 121 1.61 -12.45 4.83
C GLY A 121 2.62 -11.36 4.45
N LEU A 122 3.50 -10.94 5.36
CA LEU A 122 4.61 -10.03 5.03
C LEU A 122 5.67 -10.75 4.20
N ALA A 123 6.16 -10.08 3.16
CA ALA A 123 7.22 -10.60 2.29
C ALA A 123 8.57 -10.66 3.02
N ASN A 124 9.37 -11.69 2.73
CA ASN A 124 10.73 -11.87 3.22
C ASN A 124 11.77 -11.48 2.17
N ARG A 125 12.92 -11.00 2.65
CA ARG A 125 14.09 -10.80 1.80
C ARG A 125 14.66 -12.13 1.35
N TYR A 126 15.24 -12.15 0.15
CA TYR A 126 16.02 -13.28 -0.31
C TYR A 126 17.30 -13.44 0.51
N LEU A 127 17.72 -14.69 0.70
CA LEU A 127 18.96 -14.97 1.40
C LEU A 127 20.17 -14.68 0.51
N ALA A 128 20.08 -14.96 -0.78
CA ALA A 128 21.09 -14.64 -1.78
C ALA A 128 20.48 -14.46 -3.19
N LEU A 129 21.25 -13.88 -4.11
CA LEU A 129 20.89 -13.68 -5.53
C LEU A 129 20.45 -14.98 -6.22
N GLN A 130 20.99 -16.12 -5.81
CA GLN A 130 20.64 -17.43 -6.38
C GLN A 130 19.21 -17.88 -6.03
N ASP A 131 18.64 -17.35 -4.94
CA ASP A 131 17.28 -17.67 -4.49
C ASP A 131 16.23 -16.83 -5.22
N ILE A 132 16.67 -15.75 -5.88
CA ILE A 132 15.80 -14.85 -6.64
C ILE A 132 15.34 -15.54 -7.94
N PRO A 133 14.02 -15.62 -8.20
CA PRO A 133 13.51 -16.19 -9.43
C PRO A 133 14.06 -15.49 -10.68
N LYS A 134 14.42 -16.30 -11.68
CA LYS A 134 14.96 -15.78 -12.95
C LYS A 134 13.97 -14.86 -13.67
N THR A 135 12.66 -15.09 -13.49
CA THR A 135 11.59 -14.24 -14.00
C THR A 135 11.69 -12.85 -13.38
N LEU A 136 11.77 -12.73 -12.06
CA LEU A 136 11.89 -11.45 -11.36
C LEU A 136 13.15 -10.66 -11.79
N ILE A 137 14.28 -11.36 -11.98
CA ILE A 137 15.51 -10.73 -12.50
C ILE A 137 15.29 -10.17 -13.93
N GLN A 138 14.54 -10.88 -14.76
CA GLN A 138 14.22 -10.44 -16.11
C GLN A 138 13.21 -9.29 -16.10
N ASP A 139 12.23 -9.32 -15.20
CA ASP A 139 11.24 -8.26 -15.04
C ASP A 139 11.91 -6.98 -14.56
N GLY A 140 12.81 -7.06 -13.57
CA GLY A 140 13.64 -5.93 -13.14
C GLY A 140 14.51 -5.37 -14.27
N ARG A 141 15.08 -6.26 -15.12
CA ARG A 141 15.86 -5.85 -16.29
C ARG A 141 15.00 -5.06 -17.29
N ASN A 142 13.79 -5.54 -17.56
CA ASN A 142 12.85 -4.89 -18.48
C ASN A 142 12.40 -3.54 -17.90
N ALA A 143 11.99 -3.52 -16.64
CA ALA A 143 11.55 -2.31 -15.96
C ALA A 143 12.63 -1.22 -15.93
N ALA A 144 13.91 -1.58 -15.76
CA ALA A 144 15.00 -0.61 -15.83
C ALA A 144 15.18 0.00 -17.24
N LEU A 145 15.02 -0.80 -18.30
CA LEU A 145 15.08 -0.30 -19.68
C LEU A 145 13.88 0.58 -20.00
N ASP A 146 12.68 0.18 -19.57
CA ASP A 146 11.44 0.93 -19.76
C ASP A 146 11.53 2.28 -19.03
N TYR A 147 12.00 2.30 -17.78
CA TYR A 147 12.23 3.53 -17.02
C TYR A 147 13.16 4.50 -17.77
N VAL A 148 14.31 4.04 -18.26
CA VAL A 148 15.25 4.90 -19.00
C VAL A 148 14.65 5.39 -20.31
N LYS A 149 13.90 4.54 -21.02
CA LYS A 149 13.26 4.90 -22.29
C LYS A 149 12.17 5.96 -22.09
N GLU A 150 11.35 5.82 -21.06
CA GLU A 150 10.30 6.78 -20.69
C GLU A 150 10.87 8.12 -20.24
N ASN A 151 12.05 8.12 -19.61
CA ASN A 151 12.70 9.31 -19.06
C ASN A 151 13.88 9.84 -19.89
N GLN A 152 14.12 9.32 -21.10
CA GLN A 152 15.35 9.57 -21.87
C GLN A 152 15.65 11.06 -22.12
N ASP A 153 14.62 11.86 -22.37
CA ASP A 153 14.76 13.30 -22.61
C ASP A 153 15.16 14.06 -21.33
N ALA A 154 14.55 13.68 -20.20
CA ALA A 154 14.86 14.26 -18.91
C ALA A 154 16.27 13.87 -18.46
N ILE A 155 16.66 12.62 -18.70
CA ILE A 155 17.99 12.09 -18.37
C ILE A 155 19.08 12.85 -19.13
N TYR A 156 18.93 13.04 -20.45
CA TYR A 156 19.92 13.79 -21.25
C TYR A 156 20.08 15.22 -20.75
N LYS A 157 18.97 15.88 -20.38
CA LYS A 157 18.96 17.27 -19.91
C LYS A 157 19.60 17.49 -18.54
N LEU A 158 19.89 16.43 -17.77
CA LEU A 158 20.58 16.54 -16.48
C LEU A 158 21.97 17.21 -16.61
N ASP A 159 22.60 17.14 -17.79
CA ASP A 159 23.90 17.75 -18.06
C ASP A 159 23.85 19.20 -18.54
N GLY A 160 22.66 19.81 -18.62
CA GLY A 160 22.49 21.23 -18.93
C GLY A 160 22.90 21.64 -20.35
N LYS A 161 23.09 20.68 -21.26
CA LYS A 161 23.47 20.94 -22.66
C LYS A 161 22.30 20.67 -23.61
N GLU A 162 21.86 21.77 -24.23
CA GLU A 162 20.97 21.89 -25.39
C GLU A 162 19.44 21.94 -25.16
N GLU A 163 18.78 22.80 -25.95
CA GLU A 163 17.32 22.94 -26.04
C GLU A 163 16.67 21.71 -26.72
N LYS A 164 17.45 20.87 -27.42
CA LYS A 164 16.97 19.73 -28.20
C LYS A 164 17.73 18.45 -27.85
N THR A 165 17.03 17.43 -27.37
CA THR A 165 17.61 16.10 -27.13
C THR A 165 18.04 15.47 -28.48
N PRO A 166 19.28 15.00 -28.63
CA PRO A 166 19.69 14.19 -29.78
C PRO A 166 18.91 12.89 -29.86
N SER A 167 18.91 12.26 -31.03
CA SER A 167 18.28 10.94 -31.19
C SER A 167 19.06 9.89 -30.41
N LEU A 168 18.36 9.07 -29.62
CA LEU A 168 18.93 7.89 -28.97
C LEU A 168 19.02 6.75 -29.99
N ASP A 169 20.25 6.39 -30.38
CA ASP A 169 20.49 5.29 -31.33
C ASP A 169 20.37 3.93 -30.64
N LYS A 170 21.03 3.79 -29.48
CA LYS A 170 21.15 2.49 -28.80
C LYS A 170 21.11 2.60 -27.29
N MET A 171 20.40 1.66 -26.68
CA MET A 171 20.36 1.47 -25.23
C MET A 171 20.76 0.03 -24.86
N LYS A 172 21.64 -0.13 -23.86
CA LYS A 172 22.06 -1.45 -23.38
C LYS A 172 22.42 -1.41 -21.89
N ILE A 173 21.95 -2.40 -21.13
CA ILE A 173 22.46 -2.67 -19.78
C ILE A 173 23.90 -3.21 -19.89
N VAL A 174 24.85 -2.47 -19.30
CA VAL A 174 26.28 -2.80 -19.25
C VAL A 174 26.70 -3.38 -17.89
N TYR A 175 25.89 -3.19 -16.86
CA TYR A 175 26.11 -3.75 -15.53
C TYR A 175 24.78 -4.05 -14.84
N SER A 176 24.74 -5.12 -14.06
CA SER A 176 23.60 -5.48 -13.22
C SER A 176 24.07 -6.16 -11.94
N ALA A 177 23.53 -5.75 -10.80
CA ALA A 177 23.80 -6.38 -9.51
C ALA A 177 22.55 -6.41 -8.62
N TYR A 178 22.53 -7.37 -7.71
CA TYR A 178 21.63 -7.39 -6.56
C TYR A 178 22.38 -6.86 -5.35
N LEU A 179 21.80 -5.88 -4.69
CA LEU A 179 22.37 -5.20 -3.54
C LEU A 179 21.53 -5.58 -2.33
N LYS A 180 22.11 -6.43 -1.48
CA LYS A 180 21.50 -6.86 -0.23
C LYS A 180 21.85 -5.85 0.86
N SER A 181 20.85 -5.30 1.55
CA SER A 181 21.12 -4.27 2.55
C SER A 181 21.69 -4.85 3.83
N ASN A 182 22.70 -4.16 4.37
CA ASN A 182 23.24 -4.45 5.69
C ASN A 182 22.34 -3.92 6.83
N GLN A 183 21.29 -3.16 6.50
CA GLN A 183 20.39 -2.53 7.47
C GLN A 183 18.96 -3.02 7.27
N LYS A 184 18.27 -3.38 8.35
CA LYS A 184 16.85 -3.79 8.30
C LYS A 184 15.95 -2.70 7.70
N LYS A 185 16.26 -1.43 7.96
CA LYS A 185 15.44 -0.29 7.51
C LYS A 185 15.51 0.01 6.01
N ASN A 186 16.55 -0.47 5.32
CA ASN A 186 16.71 -0.27 3.89
C ASN A 186 16.33 -1.57 3.17
N SER A 187 15.57 -1.45 2.09
CA SER A 187 15.24 -2.59 1.25
C SER A 187 16.40 -3.02 0.36
N ASP A 188 16.41 -4.30 0.04
CA ASP A 188 17.27 -4.86 -0.98
C ASP A 188 16.83 -4.35 -2.35
N ARG A 189 17.76 -4.30 -3.29
CA ARG A 189 17.51 -3.64 -4.59
C ARG A 189 18.25 -4.30 -5.74
N PHE A 190 17.70 -4.16 -6.94
CA PHE A 190 18.49 -4.30 -8.15
C PHE A 190 19.10 -2.96 -8.55
N VAL A 191 20.32 -3.02 -9.06
CA VAL A 191 20.99 -1.89 -9.70
C VAL A 191 21.38 -2.29 -11.10
N TYR A 192 21.05 -1.42 -12.05
CA TYR A 192 21.44 -1.57 -13.46
C TYR A 192 22.16 -0.30 -13.90
N ILE A 193 23.25 -0.44 -14.65
CA ILE A 193 23.83 0.69 -15.39
C ILE A 193 23.48 0.50 -16.85
N VAL A 194 22.78 1.48 -17.39
CA VAL A 194 22.32 1.54 -18.76
C VAL A 194 23.21 2.51 -19.52
N GLN A 195 23.88 1.99 -20.54
CA GLN A 195 24.58 2.79 -21.54
C GLN A 195 23.55 3.31 -22.55
N MET A 196 23.53 4.63 -22.73
CA MET A 196 22.72 5.35 -23.71
C MET A 196 23.66 5.96 -24.74
N THR A 197 23.61 5.47 -25.97
CA THR A 197 24.40 6.00 -27.08
C THR A 197 23.54 6.94 -27.90
N TYR A 198 23.88 8.22 -27.85
CA TYR A 198 23.34 9.27 -28.71
C TYR A 198 24.29 9.53 -29.88
N ASP A 199 23.81 10.23 -30.89
CA ASP A 199 24.63 10.63 -32.06
C ASP A 199 25.84 11.50 -31.65
N SER A 200 25.72 12.26 -30.58
CA SER A 200 26.75 13.19 -30.07
C SER A 200 27.67 12.58 -29.00
N GLU A 201 27.14 11.70 -28.14
CA GLU A 201 27.82 11.24 -26.94
C GLU A 201 27.26 9.94 -26.37
N VAL A 202 27.98 9.37 -25.38
CA VAL A 202 27.55 8.20 -24.63
C VAL A 202 27.36 8.59 -23.17
N LEU A 203 26.16 8.32 -22.65
CA LEU A 203 25.82 8.53 -21.24
C LEU A 203 25.67 7.18 -20.53
N TYR A 204 26.02 7.16 -19.25
CA TYR A 204 25.78 6.02 -18.36
C TYR A 204 24.81 6.46 -17.28
N TYR A 205 23.68 5.79 -17.20
CA TYR A 205 22.62 6.10 -16.26
C TYR A 205 22.35 4.89 -15.38
N MET A 206 22.37 5.08 -14.07
CA MET A 206 22.14 4.03 -13.09
C MET A 206 20.68 4.04 -12.68
N VAL A 207 20.04 2.88 -12.76
CA VAL A 207 18.66 2.66 -12.30
C VAL A 207 18.68 1.76 -11.07
N CYS A 208 17.96 2.18 -10.04
CA CYS A 208 17.75 1.46 -8.80
C CYS A 208 16.29 1.01 -8.72
N ILE A 209 16.08 -0.28 -8.49
CA ILE A 209 14.77 -0.88 -8.24
C ILE A 209 14.75 -1.38 -6.79
N PRO A 210 14.08 -0.68 -5.86
CA PRO A 210 14.03 -1.06 -4.46
C PRO A 210 13.03 -2.20 -4.18
N ASN A 211 12.94 -2.62 -2.92
CA ASN A 211 11.91 -3.53 -2.39
C ASN A 211 11.93 -4.92 -3.04
N ILE A 212 13.12 -5.44 -3.33
CA ILE A 212 13.28 -6.79 -3.88
C ILE A 212 13.16 -7.84 -2.77
N ASN A 213 12.05 -8.57 -2.78
CA ASN A 213 11.70 -9.58 -1.80
C ASN A 213 10.85 -10.71 -2.42
N ASP A 214 10.46 -11.69 -1.62
CA ASP A 214 9.72 -12.89 -2.04
C ASP A 214 8.24 -12.64 -2.42
N SER A 215 7.77 -11.39 -2.40
CA SER A 215 6.51 -11.02 -3.07
C SER A 215 6.56 -11.30 -4.57
N ASN A 216 7.76 -11.36 -5.17
CA ASN A 216 8.00 -11.58 -6.59
C ASN A 216 7.42 -10.50 -7.51
N GLU A 217 7.27 -9.28 -6.98
CA GLU A 217 6.74 -8.14 -7.73
C GLU A 217 7.79 -7.04 -7.88
N ILE A 218 7.79 -6.37 -9.04
CA ILE A 218 8.58 -5.15 -9.26
C ILE A 218 7.67 -3.95 -9.02
N ASP A 219 8.00 -3.15 -8.00
CA ASP A 219 7.31 -1.90 -7.75
C ASP A 219 7.82 -0.80 -8.69
N THR A 220 7.14 -0.64 -9.83
CA THR A 220 7.52 0.30 -10.88
C THR A 220 7.38 1.76 -10.46
N HIS A 221 6.56 2.07 -9.45
CA HIS A 221 6.34 3.45 -8.99
C HIS A 221 7.51 3.99 -8.16
N ASN A 222 8.28 3.09 -7.54
CA ASN A 222 9.43 3.44 -6.72
C ASN A 222 10.78 3.22 -7.44
N ILE A 223 10.76 2.98 -8.75
CA ILE A 223 11.99 2.96 -9.55
C ILE A 223 12.52 4.38 -9.67
N TYR A 224 13.82 4.54 -9.45
CA TYR A 224 14.50 5.82 -9.61
C TYR A 224 15.88 5.60 -10.22
N GLY A 225 16.44 6.65 -10.81
CA GLY A 225 17.79 6.60 -11.33
C GLY A 225 18.58 7.89 -11.12
N GLU A 226 19.87 7.78 -11.36
CA GLU A 226 20.81 8.90 -11.31
C GLU A 226 21.91 8.71 -12.37
N LYS A 227 22.53 9.82 -12.76
CA LYS A 227 23.69 9.75 -13.65
C LYS A 227 24.82 8.99 -12.96
N ALA A 228 25.42 8.03 -13.67
CA ALA A 228 26.57 7.31 -13.15
C ALA A 228 27.82 8.19 -13.32
N TYR A 229 28.35 8.69 -12.20
CA TYR A 229 29.56 9.52 -12.18
C TYR A 229 30.81 8.63 -12.05
N LEU A 230 31.13 7.95 -13.14
CA LEU A 230 32.37 7.18 -13.25
C LEU A 230 33.58 8.11 -13.37
N THR A 231 34.67 7.76 -12.71
CA THR A 231 35.99 8.37 -12.90
C THR A 231 36.54 8.04 -14.29
N GLN A 232 37.55 8.78 -14.76
CA GLN A 232 38.15 8.51 -16.06
C GLN A 232 38.74 7.08 -16.13
N ASP A 233 39.38 6.63 -15.06
CA ASP A 233 39.93 5.27 -14.97
C ASP A 233 38.82 4.20 -15.02
N GLU A 234 37.70 4.42 -14.31
CA GLU A 234 36.53 3.54 -14.35
C GLU A 234 35.90 3.51 -15.76
N LEU A 235 35.88 4.63 -16.48
CA LEU A 235 35.37 4.70 -17.86
C LEU A 235 36.30 3.97 -18.85
N ASP A 236 37.59 4.22 -18.77
CA ASP A 236 38.60 3.65 -19.67
C ASP A 236 38.70 2.12 -19.46
N GLY A 237 38.62 1.68 -18.22
CA GLY A 237 38.60 0.26 -17.84
C GLY A 237 37.22 -0.41 -17.96
N LYS A 238 36.15 0.35 -18.19
CA LYS A 238 34.75 -0.11 -18.08
C LYS A 238 34.46 -0.81 -16.74
N ASP A 239 35.03 -0.27 -15.67
CA ASP A 239 34.92 -0.80 -14.32
C ASP A 239 33.63 -0.31 -13.63
N PHE A 240 32.50 -0.80 -14.13
CA PHE A 240 31.19 -0.54 -13.53
C PHE A 240 31.05 -1.16 -12.14
N ASN A 241 31.75 -2.27 -11.89
CA ASN A 241 31.78 -2.90 -10.58
C ASN A 241 32.45 -1.98 -9.56
N GLY A 242 33.63 -1.45 -9.87
CA GLY A 242 34.34 -0.50 -9.01
C GLY A 242 33.51 0.74 -8.69
N TYR A 243 32.77 1.27 -9.67
CA TYR A 243 31.83 2.36 -9.43
C TYR A 243 30.74 1.98 -8.41
N VAL A 244 30.05 0.85 -8.61
CA VAL A 244 28.97 0.44 -7.70
C VAL A 244 29.51 0.07 -6.32
N ASP A 245 30.66 -0.59 -6.23
CA ASP A 245 31.36 -0.87 -4.96
C ASP A 245 31.68 0.44 -4.23
N ARG A 246 32.24 1.44 -4.92
CA ARG A 246 32.55 2.75 -4.33
C ARG A 246 31.31 3.47 -3.78
N VAL A 247 30.18 3.38 -4.47
CA VAL A 247 28.94 4.08 -4.08
C VAL A 247 28.16 3.33 -3.00
N TYR A 248 28.08 2.00 -3.06
CA TYR A 248 27.13 1.22 -2.28
C TYR A 248 27.72 0.29 -1.22
N SER A 249 29.00 -0.08 -1.29
CA SER A 249 29.60 -1.10 -0.40
C SER A 249 29.49 -0.79 1.09
N SER A 250 29.38 0.49 1.47
CA SER A 250 29.20 0.89 2.87
C SER A 250 27.87 0.45 3.48
N LYS A 251 26.82 0.28 2.66
CA LYS A 251 25.44 -0.02 3.09
C LYS A 251 24.90 -1.33 2.54
N TYR A 252 25.53 -1.89 1.52
CA TYR A 252 25.05 -3.07 0.81
C TYR A 252 26.17 -4.09 0.60
N GLN A 253 25.81 -5.35 0.73
CA GLN A 253 26.54 -6.45 0.13
C GLN A 253 26.13 -6.57 -1.34
N ILE A 254 27.12 -6.55 -2.23
CA ILE A 254 26.91 -6.56 -3.68
C ILE A 254 27.06 -8.00 -4.19
N GLU A 255 26.03 -8.49 -4.87
CA GLU A 255 26.00 -9.82 -5.47
C GLU A 255 25.75 -9.71 -6.98
N GLN A 256 26.55 -10.41 -7.77
CA GLN A 256 26.46 -10.40 -9.23
C GLN A 256 26.35 -11.81 -9.79
N LYS A 257 25.69 -11.92 -10.95
CA LYS A 257 25.81 -13.13 -11.75
C LYS A 257 27.22 -13.19 -12.33
N LYS A 258 27.95 -14.25 -11.97
CA LYS A 258 29.18 -14.65 -12.64
C LYS A 258 28.91 -15.09 -14.07
#